data_AF-J2KIB3-F1
#
_entry.id   AF-J2KIB3-F1
#
_cell.length_a   1.000
_cell.length_b   1.000
_cell.length_c   1.000
_cell.angle_alpha   90.00
_cell.angle_beta   90.00
_cell.angle_gamma   90.00
#
_symmetry.space_group_name_H-M   'P 1'
#
loop_
_entity.id
_entity.type
_entity.pdbx_description
1 polymer ?
#
loop_
_entity_poly.entity_id
_entity_poly.type
_entity_poly.pdbx_seq_one_letter_code
_entity_poly.pdbx_strand_id
1 'polypeptide(L)'
;MLDTARLLYRGAPESAQPNFNPNYRYLKTVIDGRTIFMVLGYVDRRAEGPVEVWYSSSGEVVKLLNGHLAGTTGLSIDWRTVRFSSLPSWQADPGTSASQEQRYRRERDLMPGYRFGIRDEVVRTPIAPPGDSALSGTAANSLQWYEERSVSLPANSSLPNARFAVSLLSGTPQVVYSEQCISNDFCMSFERWTPPAPAAGSPAGAGT
;
A
#
# COMPACT_ATOMS: atom_id res chain seq x y z
N MET A 1 -14.07 24.04 -24.07
CA MET A 1 -14.59 23.66 -22.73
C MET A 1 -13.46 22.96 -21.96
N LEU A 2 -12.33 23.65 -21.81
CA LEU A 2 -11.04 23.17 -21.28
C LEU A 2 -10.43 24.36 -20.54
N ASP A 3 -10.93 24.70 -19.35
CA ASP A 3 -10.31 25.77 -18.55
C ASP A 3 -10.49 25.64 -17.03
N THR A 4 -11.11 24.56 -16.55
CA THR A 4 -11.36 24.38 -15.11
C THR A 4 -10.32 23.50 -14.39
N ALA A 5 -9.27 23.05 -15.07
CA ALA A 5 -8.32 22.07 -14.51
C ALA A 5 -6.98 22.66 -14.00
N ARG A 6 -6.82 23.99 -13.96
CA ARG A 6 -5.54 24.64 -13.61
C ARG A 6 -5.50 25.38 -12.26
N LEU A 7 -6.52 25.25 -11.41
CA LEU A 7 -6.68 26.11 -10.23
C LEU A 7 -6.47 25.47 -8.85
N LEU A 8 -5.96 24.23 -8.73
CA LEU A 8 -5.88 23.57 -7.41
C LEU A 8 -4.46 23.34 -6.85
N TYR A 9 -3.41 23.87 -7.48
CA TYR A 9 -2.06 23.87 -6.90
C TYR A 9 -1.61 25.27 -6.46
N ARG A 10 -2.31 25.81 -5.46
CA ARG A 10 -1.75 26.79 -4.52
C ARG A 10 -2.10 26.33 -3.10
N GLY A 11 -1.09 25.85 -2.39
CA GLY A 11 -1.02 25.69 -0.93
C GLY A 11 -2.35 25.51 -0.20
N ALA A 12 -2.92 24.32 -0.24
CA ALA A 12 -3.90 23.94 0.78
C ALA A 12 -3.13 23.69 2.09
N PRO A 13 -3.51 24.35 3.20
CA PRO A 13 -3.00 24.02 4.53
C PRO A 13 -3.40 22.58 4.88
N GLU A 14 -2.69 21.98 5.84
CA GLU A 14 -2.95 20.68 6.47
C GLU A 14 -4.46 20.39 6.53
N SER A 15 -4.95 19.62 5.55
CA SER A 15 -6.35 19.68 5.15
C SER A 15 -7.25 19.05 6.21
N ALA A 16 -8.33 19.73 6.58
CA ALA A 16 -9.47 19.15 7.24
C ALA A 16 -9.80 17.78 6.62
N GLN A 17 -9.97 16.74 7.44
CA GLN A 17 -10.30 15.41 6.95
C GLN A 17 -11.47 15.51 5.95
N PRO A 18 -11.36 14.87 4.77
CA PRO A 18 -12.43 14.93 3.78
C PRO A 18 -13.71 14.34 4.37
N ASN A 19 -14.86 14.80 3.90
CA ASN A 19 -16.11 14.21 4.33
C ASN A 19 -16.27 12.82 3.72
N PHE A 20 -16.08 11.77 4.52
CA PHE A 20 -16.09 10.41 4.02
C PHE A 20 -17.52 9.89 3.88
N ASN A 21 -17.85 9.38 2.70
CA ASN A 21 -19.05 8.58 2.50
C ASN A 21 -18.86 7.20 3.16
N PRO A 22 -19.70 6.81 4.14
CA PRO A 22 -19.53 5.56 4.88
C PRO A 22 -19.77 4.29 4.04
N ASN A 23 -20.34 4.42 2.83
CA ASN A 23 -20.56 3.29 1.92
C ASN A 23 -19.31 2.88 1.14
N TYR A 24 -18.22 3.62 1.27
CA TYR A 24 -16.97 3.34 0.57
C TYR A 24 -15.88 2.83 1.53
N ARG A 25 -14.94 2.07 0.97
CA ARG A 25 -13.72 1.67 1.64
C ARG A 25 -12.59 2.62 1.24
N TYR A 26 -11.80 3.03 2.21
CA TYR A 26 -10.73 4.01 2.02
C TYR A 26 -9.36 3.43 2.32
N LEU A 27 -8.37 3.94 1.59
CA LEU A 27 -6.96 3.70 1.82
C LEU A 27 -6.28 5.03 2.08
N LYS A 28 -5.83 5.25 3.32
CA LYS A 28 -4.97 6.38 3.64
C LYS A 28 -3.59 6.07 3.08
N THR A 29 -3.12 6.91 2.17
CA THR A 29 -1.84 6.79 1.51
C THR A 29 -0.95 7.95 1.91
N VAL A 30 0.28 7.69 2.37
CA VAL A 30 1.25 8.75 2.66
C VAL A 30 2.41 8.66 1.66
N ILE A 31 2.70 9.78 0.99
CA ILE A 31 3.78 9.91 -0.01
C ILE A 31 4.51 11.22 0.30
N ASP A 32 5.82 11.16 0.55
CA ASP A 32 6.65 12.34 0.90
C ASP A 32 6.02 13.23 1.99
N GLY A 33 5.46 12.58 3.03
CA GLY A 33 4.79 13.25 4.16
C GLY A 33 3.38 13.80 3.85
N ARG A 34 2.91 13.70 2.60
CA ARG A 34 1.57 14.13 2.19
C ARG A 34 0.59 12.98 2.33
N THR A 35 -0.55 13.25 2.97
CA THR A 35 -1.65 12.27 3.08
C THR A 35 -2.64 12.44 1.94
N ILE A 36 -2.98 11.34 1.29
CA ILE A 36 -4.00 11.21 0.25
C ILE A 36 -4.95 10.09 0.67
N PHE A 37 -6.26 10.29 0.50
CA PHE A 37 -7.24 9.22 0.70
C PHE A 37 -7.70 8.69 -0.64
N MET A 38 -7.50 7.39 -0.85
CA MET A 38 -7.95 6.69 -2.05
C MET A 38 -9.22 5.88 -1.75
N VAL A 39 -10.04 5.65 -2.77
CA VAL A 39 -11.29 4.87 -2.67
C VAL A 39 -11.12 3.53 -3.38
N LEU A 40 -11.60 2.45 -2.76
CA LEU A 40 -11.67 1.15 -3.42
C LEU A 40 -12.67 1.21 -4.57
N GLY A 41 -12.19 1.04 -5.80
CA GLY A 41 -13.07 0.96 -6.96
C GLY A 41 -13.64 -0.45 -7.14
N TYR A 42 -12.76 -1.45 -7.19
CA TYR A 42 -13.17 -2.85 -7.35
C TYR A 42 -12.06 -3.81 -6.89
N VAL A 43 -12.41 -5.10 -6.86
CA VAL A 43 -11.46 -6.20 -6.61
C VAL A 43 -11.35 -7.04 -7.88
N ASP A 44 -10.16 -7.05 -8.46
CA ASP A 44 -9.80 -7.89 -9.60
C ASP A 44 -9.44 -9.30 -9.12
N ARG A 45 -9.79 -10.35 -9.87
CA ARG A 45 -9.47 -11.73 -9.50
C ARG A 45 -8.33 -12.25 -10.36
N ARG A 46 -7.22 -12.61 -9.73
CA ARG A 46 -6.06 -13.21 -10.38
C ARG A 46 -5.78 -14.60 -9.82
N ALA A 47 -4.94 -15.36 -10.52
CA ALA A 47 -4.51 -16.68 -10.06
C ALA A 47 -3.82 -16.60 -8.68
N GLU A 48 -3.07 -15.52 -8.42
CA GLU A 48 -2.38 -15.28 -7.16
C GLU A 48 -3.29 -14.82 -6.01
N GLY A 49 -4.52 -14.37 -6.32
CA GLY A 49 -5.48 -13.89 -5.32
C GLY A 49 -6.24 -12.62 -5.75
N PRO A 50 -7.12 -12.12 -4.86
CA PRO A 50 -7.84 -10.87 -5.10
C PRO A 50 -6.90 -9.67 -5.05
N VAL A 51 -7.04 -8.77 -6.03
CA VAL A 51 -6.29 -7.51 -6.12
C VAL A 51 -7.24 -6.35 -5.91
N GLU A 52 -7.05 -5.62 -4.83
CA GLU A 52 -7.78 -4.39 -4.53
C GLU A 52 -7.27 -3.26 -5.43
N VAL A 53 -8.16 -2.58 -6.14
CA VAL A 53 -7.82 -1.45 -7.04
C VAL A 53 -8.35 -0.15 -6.46
N TRP A 54 -7.44 0.73 -6.09
CA TRP A 54 -7.67 1.99 -5.38
C TRP A 54 -7.44 3.18 -6.30
N TYR A 55 -8.32 4.18 -6.21
CA TYR A 55 -8.28 5.39 -7.01
C TYR A 55 -8.11 6.62 -6.11
N SER A 56 -7.19 7.52 -6.48
CA SER A 56 -7.13 8.85 -5.89
C SER A 56 -8.17 9.78 -6.53
N SER A 57 -8.33 10.99 -5.98
CA SER A 57 -9.12 12.05 -6.60
C SER A 57 -8.50 12.64 -7.87
N SER A 58 -7.17 12.53 -8.04
CA SER A 58 -6.45 13.05 -9.21
C SER A 58 -6.28 12.02 -10.33
N GLY A 59 -6.78 10.79 -10.13
CA GLY A 59 -6.81 9.73 -11.15
C GLY A 59 -5.65 8.75 -11.09
N GLU A 60 -4.76 8.85 -10.10
CA GLU A 60 -3.75 7.82 -9.84
C GLU A 60 -4.40 6.53 -9.34
N VAL A 61 -3.82 5.40 -9.72
CA VAL A 61 -4.30 4.07 -9.37
C VAL A 61 -3.21 3.32 -8.61
N VAL A 62 -3.61 2.67 -7.50
CA VAL A 62 -2.78 1.74 -6.74
C VAL A 62 -3.48 0.39 -6.68
N LYS A 63 -2.75 -0.69 -6.95
CA LYS A 63 -3.25 -2.06 -6.90
C LYS A 63 -2.54 -2.81 -5.78
N LEU A 64 -3.29 -3.41 -4.87
CA LEU A 64 -2.74 -4.17 -3.74
C LEU A 64 -3.21 -5.62 -3.77
N LEU A 65 -2.28 -6.57 -3.68
CA LEU A 65 -2.55 -8.00 -3.47
C LEU A 65 -2.14 -8.36 -2.05
N ASN A 66 -3.12 -8.57 -1.18
CA ASN A 66 -2.90 -8.83 0.25
C ASN A 66 -1.89 -7.85 0.88
N GLY A 67 -2.05 -6.55 0.59
CA GLY A 67 -1.16 -5.49 1.07
C GLY A 67 0.10 -5.25 0.22
N HIS A 68 0.54 -6.21 -0.60
CA HIS A 68 1.71 -6.00 -1.48
C HIS A 68 1.33 -5.18 -2.70
N LEU A 69 2.23 -4.31 -3.14
CA LEU A 69 2.04 -3.53 -4.36
C LEU A 69 2.00 -4.46 -5.57
N ALA A 70 0.84 -4.53 -6.22
CA ALA A 70 0.57 -5.32 -7.41
C ALA A 70 0.63 -4.49 -8.71
N GLY A 71 0.66 -3.16 -8.55
CA GLY A 71 0.94 -2.19 -9.62
C GLY A 71 0.41 -0.79 -9.33
N THR A 72 0.81 0.16 -10.15
CA THR A 72 0.42 1.57 -10.10
C THR A 72 0.13 2.11 -11.51
N THR A 73 -0.59 3.23 -11.59
CA THR A 73 -0.78 3.97 -12.83
C THR A 73 -0.93 5.45 -12.54
N GLY A 74 -0.24 6.30 -13.30
CA GLY A 74 -0.35 7.76 -13.19
C GLY A 74 0.69 8.39 -12.26
N LEU A 75 1.64 7.61 -11.73
CA LEU A 75 2.76 8.11 -10.95
C LEU A 75 3.94 8.52 -11.85
N SER A 76 4.91 9.24 -11.29
CA SER A 76 6.16 9.59 -11.99
C SER A 76 6.99 8.35 -12.37
N ILE A 77 6.92 7.31 -11.55
CA ILE A 77 7.39 5.96 -11.83
C ILE A 77 6.23 5.02 -11.57
N ASP A 78 5.90 4.18 -12.53
CA ASP A 78 4.86 3.18 -12.41
C ASP A 78 5.43 1.76 -12.38
N TRP A 79 4.95 0.95 -11.45
CA TRP A 79 5.01 -0.50 -11.56
C TRP A 79 3.78 -0.98 -12.31
N ARG A 80 3.87 -1.23 -13.61
CA ARG A 80 2.68 -1.53 -14.41
C ARG A 80 2.03 -2.86 -14.03
N THR A 81 2.89 -3.84 -13.79
CA THR A 81 2.51 -5.19 -13.37
C THR A 81 3.54 -5.67 -12.37
N VAL A 82 3.04 -6.30 -11.32
CA VAL A 82 3.83 -7.11 -10.41
C VAL A 82 3.21 -8.51 -10.34
N ARG A 83 4.08 -9.53 -10.32
CA ARG A 83 3.73 -10.94 -10.16
C ARG A 83 4.56 -11.51 -9.03
N PHE A 84 3.95 -12.37 -8.24
CA PHE A 84 4.59 -13.01 -7.10
C PHE A 84 4.69 -14.51 -7.34
N SER A 85 5.83 -15.12 -7.02
CA SER A 85 6.02 -16.57 -7.02
C SER A 85 6.36 -17.02 -5.61
N SER A 86 5.65 -18.04 -5.12
CA SER A 86 5.83 -18.60 -3.77
C SER A 86 5.61 -17.58 -2.65
N LEU A 87 4.68 -16.62 -2.84
CA LEU A 87 4.36 -15.61 -1.83
C LEU A 87 3.80 -16.30 -0.57
N PRO A 88 4.48 -16.21 0.58
CA PRO A 88 4.03 -16.85 1.79
C PRO A 88 2.77 -16.19 2.33
N SER A 89 1.86 -17.00 2.87
CA SER A 89 0.67 -16.48 3.56
C SER A 89 1.07 -15.62 4.76
N TRP A 90 0.23 -14.69 5.19
CA TRP A 90 0.51 -13.84 6.35
C TRP A 90 0.43 -14.60 7.70
N GLN A 91 -0.06 -15.83 7.69
CA GLN A 91 0.02 -16.75 8.82
C GLN A 91 1.30 -17.59 8.67
N ALA A 92 1.97 -17.87 9.79
CA ALA A 92 2.92 -18.99 9.81
C ALA A 92 2.10 -20.28 9.68
N ASP A 93 2.52 -21.21 8.82
CA ASP A 93 1.91 -22.53 8.79
C ASP A 93 2.08 -23.18 10.18
N PRO A 94 1.11 -23.97 10.67
CA PRO A 94 1.29 -24.71 11.91
C PRO A 94 2.53 -25.61 11.80
N GLY A 95 3.62 -25.22 12.47
CA GLY A 95 4.92 -25.91 12.41
C GLY A 95 6.08 -25.11 11.80
N THR A 96 5.83 -23.98 11.14
CA THR A 96 6.88 -22.98 10.89
C THR A 96 7.01 -22.09 12.12
N SER A 97 8.23 -21.97 12.66
CA SER A 97 8.47 -21.02 13.74
C SER A 97 8.12 -19.62 13.26
N ALA A 98 7.40 -18.84 14.05
CA ALA A 98 7.10 -17.43 13.73
C ALA A 98 8.38 -16.60 13.50
N SER A 99 9.53 -17.09 13.96
CA SER A 99 10.88 -16.52 13.77
C SER A 99 11.58 -16.93 12.47
N GLN A 100 10.98 -17.77 11.64
CA GLN A 100 11.64 -18.28 10.43
C GLN A 100 11.58 -17.27 9.29
N GLU A 101 12.73 -17.08 8.65
CA GLU A 101 12.86 -16.30 7.42
C GLU A 101 12.04 -16.94 6.29
N GLN A 102 11.18 -16.16 5.63
CA GLN A 102 10.36 -16.61 4.51
C GLN A 102 10.86 -15.97 3.22
N ARG A 103 10.90 -16.74 2.13
CA ARG A 103 11.45 -16.29 0.84
C ARG A 103 10.44 -16.42 -0.26
N TYR A 104 10.41 -15.41 -1.13
CA TYR A 104 9.58 -15.42 -2.33
C TYR A 104 10.23 -14.57 -3.43
N ARG A 105 9.71 -14.68 -4.65
CA ARG A 105 10.18 -13.89 -5.78
C ARG A 105 9.10 -12.92 -6.24
N ARG A 106 9.51 -11.69 -6.53
CA ARG A 106 8.69 -10.64 -7.15
C ARG A 106 9.23 -10.36 -8.56
N GLU A 107 8.37 -10.39 -9.57
CA GLU A 107 8.70 -9.92 -10.92
C GLU A 107 7.88 -8.67 -11.23
N ARG A 108 8.54 -7.61 -11.72
CA ARG A 108 7.92 -6.30 -11.93
C ARG A 108 8.35 -5.63 -13.24
N ASP A 109 7.40 -4.89 -13.80
CA ASP A 109 7.58 -4.07 -14.99
C ASP A 109 7.50 -2.58 -14.64
N LEU A 110 8.51 -1.81 -15.05
CA LEU A 110 8.68 -0.41 -14.71
C LEU A 110 8.47 0.53 -15.89
N MET A 111 7.83 1.66 -15.60
CA MET A 111 7.81 2.85 -16.46
C MET A 111 8.13 4.11 -15.66
N PRO A 112 8.68 5.17 -16.28
CA PRO A 112 9.20 5.23 -17.65
C PRO A 112 10.47 4.38 -17.84
N GLY A 113 10.92 4.22 -19.08
CA GLY A 113 12.14 3.47 -19.42
C GLY A 113 11.94 1.99 -19.78
N TYR A 114 10.68 1.52 -19.82
CA TYR A 114 10.29 0.22 -20.39
C TYR A 114 11.15 -0.96 -19.92
N ARG A 115 11.41 -1.02 -18.61
CA ARG A 115 12.17 -2.15 -18.04
C ARG A 115 11.20 -3.23 -17.62
N PHE A 116 11.30 -4.38 -18.27
CA PHE A 116 10.40 -5.50 -18.07
C PHE A 116 11.08 -6.68 -17.39
N GLY A 117 10.31 -7.47 -16.65
CA GLY A 117 10.78 -8.72 -16.05
C GLY A 117 11.90 -8.52 -15.02
N ILE A 118 11.92 -7.40 -14.31
CA ILE A 118 12.87 -7.20 -13.22
C ILE A 118 12.48 -8.16 -12.10
N ARG A 119 13.41 -9.02 -11.71
CA ARG A 119 13.19 -10.04 -10.68
C ARG A 119 13.89 -9.63 -9.40
N ASP A 120 13.11 -9.55 -8.33
CA ASP A 120 13.61 -9.41 -6.98
C ASP A 120 13.43 -10.73 -6.22
N GLU A 121 14.50 -11.27 -5.64
CA GLU A 121 14.42 -12.21 -4.53
C GLU A 121 14.13 -11.42 -3.25
N VAL A 122 13.08 -11.81 -2.53
CA VAL A 122 12.61 -11.12 -1.33
C VAL A 122 12.65 -12.05 -0.13
N VAL A 123 13.16 -11.51 0.96
CA VAL A 123 13.18 -12.14 2.28
C VAL A 123 12.22 -11.39 3.19
N ARG A 124 11.32 -12.11 3.85
CA ARG A 124 10.41 -11.60 4.88
C ARG A 124 10.80 -12.13 6.26
N THR A 125 10.88 -11.23 7.24
CA THR A 125 11.15 -11.55 8.64
C THR A 125 10.22 -10.79 9.58
N PRO A 126 9.81 -11.37 10.72
CA PRO A 126 9.07 -10.63 11.73
C PRO A 126 9.96 -9.53 12.34
N ILE A 127 9.35 -8.41 12.73
CA ILE A 127 10.03 -7.31 13.43
C ILE A 127 9.17 -6.81 14.60
N ALA A 128 9.78 -6.04 15.50
CA ALA A 128 9.03 -5.23 16.46
C ALA A 128 8.31 -4.07 15.72
N PRO A 129 7.25 -3.49 16.31
CA PRO A 129 6.59 -2.32 15.74
C PRO A 129 7.58 -1.17 15.49
N PRO A 130 7.71 -0.68 14.25
CA PRO A 130 8.60 0.43 13.92
C PRO A 130 8.05 1.75 14.46
N GLY A 131 8.92 2.51 15.14
CA GLY A 131 8.57 3.80 15.75
C GLY A 131 8.35 4.95 14.76
N ASP A 132 8.79 4.78 13.51
CA ASP A 132 8.75 5.75 12.42
C ASP A 132 7.68 5.41 11.35
N SER A 133 6.77 4.49 11.63
CA SER A 133 5.67 4.20 10.70
C SER A 133 4.63 5.32 10.64
N ALA A 134 3.97 5.46 9.50
CA ALA A 134 2.87 6.40 9.30
C ALA A 134 1.49 5.86 9.75
N LEU A 135 1.47 4.67 10.37
CA LEU A 135 0.27 4.02 10.91
C LEU A 135 -0.39 4.94 11.95
N SER A 136 -1.71 5.11 11.86
CA SER A 136 -2.40 6.09 12.71
C SER A 136 -3.80 5.68 13.18
N GLY A 137 -4.46 4.77 12.49
CA GLY A 137 -5.82 4.30 12.76
C GLY A 137 -5.87 3.05 13.65
N THR A 138 -4.74 2.39 13.92
CA THR A 138 -4.66 1.24 14.84
C THR A 138 -3.39 1.31 15.68
N ALA A 139 -3.44 0.81 16.91
CA ALA A 139 -2.27 0.75 17.78
C ALA A 139 -1.21 -0.21 17.21
N ALA A 140 0.01 0.29 16.97
CA ALA A 140 1.08 -0.50 16.37
C ALA A 140 1.40 -1.79 17.17
N ASN A 141 1.30 -1.73 18.50
CA ASN A 141 1.58 -2.86 19.39
C ASN A 141 0.51 -3.96 19.37
N SER A 142 -0.67 -3.72 18.77
CA SER A 142 -1.71 -4.75 18.62
C SER A 142 -1.60 -5.52 17.31
N LEU A 143 -0.54 -5.29 16.52
CA LEU A 143 -0.35 -5.85 15.18
C LEU A 143 0.91 -6.70 15.15
N GLN A 144 0.90 -7.71 14.28
CA GLN A 144 2.10 -8.47 13.93
C GLN A 144 2.83 -7.73 12.80
N TRP A 145 4.11 -7.42 12.99
CA TRP A 145 4.90 -6.68 12.01
C TRP A 145 5.89 -7.57 11.27
N TYR A 146 6.07 -7.26 9.99
CA TYR A 146 7.04 -7.91 9.11
C TYR A 146 7.83 -6.86 8.35
N GLU A 147 9.10 -7.14 8.12
CA GLU A 147 9.95 -6.45 7.16
C GLU A 147 10.20 -7.37 5.96
N GLU A 148 10.18 -6.79 4.76
CA GLU A 148 10.59 -7.44 3.53
C GLU A 148 11.80 -6.73 2.92
N ARG A 149 12.86 -7.50 2.66
CA ARG A 149 14.11 -7.02 2.09
C ARG A 149 14.34 -7.65 0.73
N SER A 150 14.64 -6.82 -0.26
CA SER A 150 15.12 -7.29 -1.56
C SER A 150 16.59 -7.73 -1.41
N VAL A 151 16.89 -9.01 -1.64
CA VAL A 151 18.24 -9.59 -1.54
C VAL A 151 18.87 -9.84 -2.90
N SER A 152 18.43 -9.10 -3.91
CA SER A 152 18.85 -9.26 -5.31
C SER A 152 20.20 -8.61 -5.57
N LEU A 153 20.95 -9.15 -6.53
CA LEU A 153 22.26 -8.64 -6.93
C LEU A 153 22.16 -7.94 -8.31
N PRO A 154 22.84 -6.80 -8.50
CA PRO A 154 23.67 -6.09 -7.53
C PRO A 154 22.84 -5.36 -6.45
N ALA A 155 23.34 -5.27 -5.22
CA ALA A 155 22.59 -4.76 -4.07
C ALA A 155 22.10 -3.30 -4.23
N ASN A 156 22.75 -2.49 -5.09
CA ASN A 156 22.30 -1.14 -5.43
C ASN A 156 21.02 -1.10 -6.29
N SER A 157 20.57 -2.24 -6.80
CA SER A 157 19.28 -2.41 -7.48
C SER A 157 18.15 -2.84 -6.53
N SER A 158 18.49 -3.22 -5.28
CA SER A 158 17.51 -3.52 -4.24
C SER A 158 16.78 -2.26 -3.83
N LEU A 159 15.46 -2.39 -3.70
CA LEU A 159 14.62 -1.34 -3.14
C LEU A 159 14.84 -1.24 -1.62
N PRO A 160 14.51 -0.09 -1.02
CA PRO A 160 14.42 0.03 0.42
C PRO A 160 13.47 -1.01 1.01
N ASN A 161 13.68 -1.31 2.29
CA ASN A 161 12.89 -2.31 3.00
C ASN A 161 11.41 -1.94 3.00
N ALA A 162 10.56 -2.92 2.71
CA ALA A 162 9.13 -2.76 2.89
C ALA A 162 8.71 -3.25 4.28
N ARG A 163 7.67 -2.65 4.84
CA ARG A 163 7.16 -2.99 6.18
C ARG A 163 5.67 -3.25 6.11
N PHE A 164 5.19 -4.22 6.86
CA PHE A 164 3.78 -4.64 6.86
C PHE A 164 3.29 -4.86 8.27
N ALA A 165 2.08 -4.38 8.58
CA ALA A 165 1.39 -4.64 9.82
C ALA A 165 0.12 -5.46 9.56
N VAL A 166 0.02 -6.60 10.24
CA VAL A 166 -1.02 -7.60 10.07
C VAL A 166 -1.88 -7.66 11.32
N SER A 167 -3.19 -7.50 11.14
CA SER A 167 -4.18 -7.77 12.17
C SER A 167 -4.58 -9.24 12.14
N LEU A 168 -4.61 -9.86 13.33
CA LEU A 168 -5.03 -11.26 13.53
C LEU A 168 -6.40 -11.36 14.22
N LEU A 169 -7.06 -10.23 14.49
CA LEU A 169 -8.27 -10.16 15.33
C LEU A 169 -9.48 -10.88 14.73
N SER A 170 -9.59 -10.93 13.41
CA SER A 170 -10.73 -11.54 12.70
C SER A 170 -10.57 -13.04 12.41
N GLY A 171 -9.55 -13.71 12.98
CA GLY A 171 -9.22 -15.12 12.71
C GLY A 171 -8.58 -15.37 11.33
N THR A 172 -8.94 -14.57 10.32
CA THR A 172 -8.20 -14.45 9.05
C THR A 172 -7.22 -13.28 9.15
N PRO A 173 -5.91 -13.50 8.91
CA PRO A 173 -4.92 -12.43 8.89
C PRO A 173 -5.25 -11.39 7.81
N GLN A 174 -5.17 -10.11 8.18
CA GLN A 174 -5.38 -9.00 7.26
C GLN A 174 -4.28 -7.97 7.39
N VAL A 175 -3.65 -7.61 6.26
CA VAL A 175 -2.76 -6.45 6.22
C VAL A 175 -3.62 -5.21 6.40
N VAL A 176 -3.35 -4.46 7.47
CA VAL A 176 -4.00 -3.18 7.76
C VAL A 176 -3.10 -2.00 7.40
N TYR A 177 -1.79 -2.24 7.36
CA TYR A 177 -0.79 -1.25 6.95
C TYR A 177 0.33 -1.90 6.14
N SER A 178 0.82 -1.19 5.13
CA SER A 178 2.09 -1.50 4.48
C SER A 178 2.84 -0.23 4.11
N GLU A 179 4.15 -0.33 3.99
CA GLU A 179 5.03 0.72 3.50
C GLU A 179 6.00 0.09 2.52
N GLN A 180 6.02 0.61 1.29
CA GLN A 180 6.69 -0.02 0.16
C GLN A 180 7.24 1.04 -0.77
N CYS A 181 8.39 0.77 -1.37
CA CYS A 181 9.05 1.67 -2.30
C CYS A 181 9.04 1.10 -3.72
N ILE A 182 8.78 1.96 -4.70
CA ILE A 182 8.80 1.57 -6.13
C ILE A 182 10.12 1.92 -6.82
N SER A 183 10.88 2.81 -6.18
CA SER A 183 12.27 3.17 -6.46
C SER A 183 12.99 3.45 -5.14
N ASN A 184 14.28 3.76 -5.18
CA ASN A 184 15.03 4.11 -3.97
C ASN A 184 14.57 5.41 -3.30
N ASP A 185 14.01 6.32 -4.09
CA ASP A 185 13.65 7.67 -3.65
C ASP A 185 12.13 7.89 -3.64
N PHE A 186 11.34 6.84 -3.84
CA PHE A 186 9.88 6.94 -3.88
C PHE A 186 9.24 5.79 -3.11
N CYS A 187 8.79 6.13 -1.90
CA CYS A 187 8.12 5.24 -0.97
C CYS A 187 6.71 5.74 -0.67
N MET A 188 5.80 4.80 -0.44
CA MET A 188 4.42 5.07 -0.08
C MET A 188 4.05 4.17 1.09
N SER A 189 3.25 4.70 2.01
CA SER A 189 2.54 3.87 2.97
C SER A 189 1.06 3.79 2.63
N PHE A 190 0.43 2.68 2.99
CA PHE A 190 -0.94 2.35 2.69
C PHE A 190 -1.58 1.79 3.96
N GLU A 191 -2.53 2.53 4.52
CA GLU A 191 -3.30 2.14 5.70
C GLU A 191 -4.77 1.96 5.32
N ARG A 192 -5.35 0.79 5.64
CA ARG A 192 -6.80 0.61 5.54
C ARG A 192 -7.47 1.57 6.51
N TRP A 193 -8.20 2.52 5.98
CA TRP A 193 -8.71 3.64 6.76
C TRP A 193 -10.19 3.47 7.08
N THR A 194 -10.51 3.56 8.36
CA THR A 194 -11.88 3.71 8.84
C THR A 194 -12.07 5.16 9.23
N PRO A 195 -12.82 5.94 8.43
CA PRO A 195 -13.16 7.32 8.76
C PRO A 195 -13.79 7.43 10.15
N PRO A 196 -13.53 8.52 10.89
CA PRO A 196 -14.37 8.87 12.02
C PRO A 196 -15.83 8.97 11.58
N ALA A 197 -16.76 8.54 12.43
CA ALA A 197 -18.18 8.71 12.13
C ALA A 197 -18.47 10.20 11.84
N PRO A 198 -19.16 10.53 10.74
CA PRO A 198 -19.50 11.91 10.46
C PRO A 198 -20.33 12.49 11.60
N ALA A 199 -20.08 13.75 11.95
CA ALA A 199 -20.92 14.48 12.90
C ALA A 199 -22.37 14.47 12.40
N ALA A 200 -23.32 14.18 13.30
CA ALA A 200 -24.74 14.07 12.96
C ALA A 200 -25.21 15.31 12.16
N GLY A 201 -25.75 15.08 10.96
CA GLY A 201 -26.37 16.13 10.13
C GLY A 201 -25.50 16.75 9.02
N SER A 202 -24.27 16.27 8.77
CA SER A 202 -23.46 16.78 7.64
C SER A 202 -23.72 15.97 6.35
N PRO A 203 -24.08 16.62 5.21
CA PRO A 203 -24.24 15.91 3.94
C PRO A 203 -22.89 15.43 3.42
N ALA A 204 -22.79 14.14 3.07
CA ALA A 204 -21.58 13.53 2.48
C ALA A 204 -21.15 14.31 1.23
N GLY A 205 -19.95 14.87 1.24
CA GLY A 205 -19.36 15.54 0.08
C GLY A 205 -18.35 14.62 -0.59
N ALA A 206 -18.49 14.39 -1.90
CA ALA A 206 -17.37 13.86 -2.66
C ALA A 206 -16.27 14.92 -2.61
N GLY A 207 -15.14 14.61 -1.96
CA GLY A 207 -14.02 15.54 -1.88
C GLY A 207 -13.60 15.99 -3.28
N THR A 208 -13.88 17.25 -3.59
CA THR A 208 -13.41 17.97 -4.78
C THR A 208 -12.29 18.91 -4.40
#